data_AF-A0A4Y6PWS9-F1
#
_entry.id   AF-A0A4Y6PWS9-F1
#
_cell.length_a   1.000
_cell.length_b   1.000
_cell.length_c   1.000
_cell.angle_alpha   90.00
_cell.angle_beta   90.00
_cell.angle_gamma   90.00
#
_symmetry.space_group_name_H-M   'P 1'
#
loop_
_entity.id
_entity.type
_entity.pdbx_description
1 polymer ?
#
loop_
_entity_poly.entity_id
_entity_poly.type
_entity_poly.pdbx_seq_one_letter_code
_entity_poly.pdbx_strand_id
1 'polypeptide(L)'
;MLLLVIFGVLAAPSVASAQQYIGAGAGLYTEDGDLTGEERRDVVREEDESFSFDSHSTLAGGIWYLRHASENVRWGGGLRYYGSYEIVEIPEEENNNDDEPQPFELGQLTDFYVQAEWLIPFGGDYALILGAQAGPSLLVPDGEFQDTIDELKEQGVDVWDSPRVGFNIAPQIGGRWEIDERLSLRGDLGVRYENLYLFAIDDNVEGVTYERSWTTSTLRYEFGLAMEIAL
;
A
#
# COMPACT_ATOMS: atom_id res chain seq x y z
N MET A 1 37.40 35.18 31.83
CA MET A 1 37.73 34.16 32.85
C MET A 1 36.64 33.10 32.74
N LEU A 2 37.07 31.89 32.36
CA LEU A 2 36.36 30.63 32.02
C LEU A 2 34.82 30.56 31.93
N LEU A 3 34.33 30.17 30.74
CA LEU A 3 33.02 29.57 30.51
C LEU A 3 33.17 28.04 30.60
N LEU A 4 32.42 27.38 31.48
CA LEU A 4 32.43 25.94 31.70
C LEU A 4 31.44 25.28 30.71
N VAL A 5 31.95 24.55 29.72
CA VAL A 5 31.13 23.72 28.81
C VAL A 5 31.01 22.34 29.44
N ILE A 6 29.81 21.97 29.89
CA ILE A 6 29.51 20.61 30.36
C ILE A 6 29.19 19.77 29.12
N PHE A 7 30.17 18.96 28.68
CA PHE A 7 29.92 17.85 27.76
C PHE A 7 29.20 16.75 28.53
N GLY A 8 27.88 16.65 28.36
CA GLY A 8 27.13 15.46 28.72
C GLY A 8 27.54 14.32 27.79
N VAL A 9 28.31 13.37 28.31
CA VAL A 9 28.54 12.09 27.65
C VAL A 9 27.21 11.36 27.62
N LEU A 10 26.51 11.41 26.47
CA LEU A 10 25.43 10.48 26.16
C LEU A 10 26.05 9.08 26.14
N ALA A 11 25.85 8.32 27.21
CA ALA A 11 26.16 6.91 27.23
C ALA A 11 25.34 6.25 26.11
N ALA A 12 26.03 5.75 25.09
CA ALA A 12 25.40 4.90 24.09
C ALA A 12 24.83 3.68 24.83
N PRO A 13 23.54 3.35 24.69
CA PRO A 13 23.01 2.12 25.27
C PRO A 13 23.81 0.95 24.70
N SER A 14 24.34 0.11 25.59
CA SER A 14 24.96 -1.15 25.22
C SER A 14 23.98 -1.92 24.34
N VAL A 15 24.43 -2.26 23.14
CA VAL A 15 23.67 -3.02 22.16
C VAL A 15 23.42 -4.40 22.76
N ALA A 16 22.31 -4.56 23.50
CA ALA A 16 21.69 -5.86 23.69
C ALA A 16 21.57 -6.48 22.29
N SER A 17 21.98 -7.74 22.10
CA SER A 17 21.92 -8.37 20.78
C SER A 17 20.54 -8.11 20.19
N ALA A 18 20.48 -7.36 19.10
CA ALA A 18 19.22 -6.87 18.55
C ALA A 18 18.40 -8.10 18.13
N GLN A 19 17.44 -8.50 18.97
CA GLN A 19 16.58 -9.63 18.70
C GLN A 19 15.86 -9.38 17.38
N GLN A 20 15.88 -10.40 16.52
CA GLN A 20 15.35 -10.34 15.17
C GLN A 20 14.08 -11.17 15.10
N TYR A 21 13.12 -10.72 14.30
CA TYR A 21 11.83 -11.37 14.15
C TYR A 21 11.49 -11.49 12.67
N ILE A 22 10.92 -12.63 12.29
CA ILE A 22 10.20 -12.78 11.03
C ILE A 22 8.73 -12.93 11.37
N GLY A 23 7.88 -12.12 10.73
CA GLY A 23 6.44 -12.21 10.85
C GLY A 23 5.79 -12.63 9.55
N ALA A 24 4.67 -13.31 9.67
CA ALA A 24 3.78 -13.64 8.57
C ALA A 24 2.33 -13.56 9.04
N GLY A 25 1.45 -13.03 8.19
CA GLY A 25 0.05 -12.84 8.55
C GLY A 25 -0.85 -12.70 7.35
N ALA A 26 -2.15 -12.70 7.64
CA ALA A 26 -3.20 -12.39 6.69
C ALA A 26 -4.12 -11.33 7.31
N GLY A 27 -4.75 -10.53 6.48
CA GLY A 27 -5.71 -9.54 6.92
C GLY A 27 -6.89 -9.42 6.01
N LEU A 28 -7.98 -8.94 6.59
CA LEU A 28 -9.12 -8.47 5.86
C LEU A 28 -9.00 -6.96 5.68
N TYR A 29 -9.51 -6.44 4.56
CA TYR A 29 -9.58 -5.02 4.33
C TYR A 29 -10.87 -4.59 3.66
N THR A 30 -11.19 -3.32 3.80
CA THR A 30 -12.16 -2.57 3.02
C THR A 30 -11.46 -1.34 2.47
N GLU A 31 -11.93 -0.84 1.34
CA GLU A 31 -11.25 0.23 0.62
C GLU A 31 -12.25 1.09 -0.11
N ASP A 32 -12.04 2.39 0.04
CA ASP A 32 -12.69 3.44 -0.74
C ASP A 32 -11.60 4.13 -1.58
N GLY A 33 -11.88 4.46 -2.84
CA GLY A 33 -10.91 5.10 -3.70
C GLY A 33 -11.50 5.98 -4.79
N ASP A 34 -10.64 6.81 -5.37
CA ASP A 34 -10.93 7.65 -6.51
C ASP A 34 -9.93 7.34 -7.62
N LEU A 35 -10.43 7.16 -8.84
CA LEU A 35 -9.63 7.20 -10.06
C LEU A 35 -9.76 8.61 -10.64
N THR A 36 -8.64 9.28 -10.84
CA THR A 36 -8.57 10.55 -11.57
C THR A 36 -8.01 10.27 -12.95
N GLY A 37 -8.78 10.61 -13.98
CA GLY A 37 -8.46 10.29 -15.36
C GLY A 37 -8.70 11.48 -16.28
N GLU A 38 -7.70 11.80 -17.11
CA GLU A 38 -7.84 12.79 -18.19
C GLU A 38 -7.39 12.13 -19.50
N GLU A 39 -8.23 12.20 -20.54
CA GLU A 39 -7.86 11.87 -21.93
C GLU A 39 -7.96 13.12 -22.81
N ARG A 40 -6.93 13.35 -23.62
CA ARG A 40 -6.91 14.42 -24.62
C ARG A 40 -6.53 13.88 -25.99
N ARG A 41 -7.41 14.12 -26.98
CA ARG A 41 -7.12 13.96 -28.41
C ARG A 41 -7.13 15.31 -29.10
N ASP A 42 -5.99 15.71 -29.63
CA ASP A 42 -5.81 16.93 -30.43
C ASP A 42 -6.13 18.24 -29.67
N VAL A 43 -6.36 19.35 -30.38
CA VAL A 43 -6.66 20.68 -29.79
C VAL A 43 -8.09 20.79 -29.25
N VAL A 44 -8.93 19.76 -29.41
CA VAL A 44 -10.39 19.97 -29.45
C VAL A 44 -11.16 19.42 -28.26
N ARG A 45 -10.64 18.45 -27.48
CA ARG A 45 -11.39 18.00 -26.30
C ARG A 45 -10.53 17.28 -25.26
N GLU A 46 -10.71 17.70 -24.02
CA GLU A 46 -10.29 17.02 -22.80
C GLU A 46 -11.55 16.29 -22.28
N GLU A 47 -11.46 14.98 -22.12
CA GLU A 47 -12.51 14.13 -21.56
C GLU A 47 -12.09 13.72 -20.15
N ASP A 48 -12.98 13.96 -19.20
CA ASP A 48 -12.81 13.56 -17.81
C ASP A 48 -13.25 12.10 -17.66
N GLU A 49 -12.34 11.26 -17.20
CA GLU A 49 -12.53 9.83 -16.94
C GLU A 49 -12.47 9.53 -15.44
N SER A 50 -12.70 10.53 -14.58
CA SER A 50 -12.63 10.38 -13.13
C SER A 50 -13.90 9.74 -12.54
N PHE A 51 -13.73 8.79 -11.62
CA PHE A 51 -14.84 8.17 -10.88
C PHE A 51 -14.38 7.64 -9.52
N SER A 52 -15.32 7.53 -8.57
CA SER A 52 -15.07 6.88 -7.27
C SER A 52 -15.38 5.38 -7.37
N PHE A 53 -14.65 4.57 -6.61
CA PHE A 53 -14.79 3.12 -6.63
C PHE A 53 -14.63 2.49 -5.25
N ASP A 54 -15.18 1.28 -5.12
CA ASP A 54 -14.91 0.36 -4.01
C ASP A 54 -14.06 -0.81 -4.51
N SER A 55 -13.27 -1.41 -3.62
CA SER A 55 -12.57 -2.67 -3.95
C SER A 55 -13.48 -3.88 -3.75
N HIS A 56 -13.50 -4.80 -4.72
CA HIS A 56 -14.20 -6.08 -4.59
C HIS A 56 -13.41 -7.09 -3.73
N SER A 57 -12.09 -6.97 -3.74
CA SER A 57 -11.18 -7.83 -2.98
C SER A 57 -11.10 -7.39 -1.52
N THR A 58 -11.04 -8.36 -0.62
CA THR A 58 -11.08 -8.10 0.84
C THR A 58 -9.96 -8.80 1.62
N LEU A 59 -9.04 -9.50 0.96
CA LEU A 59 -8.03 -10.32 1.63
C LEU A 59 -6.61 -9.95 1.19
N ALA A 60 -5.71 -9.83 2.15
CA ALA A 60 -4.29 -9.58 1.91
C ALA A 60 -3.42 -10.51 2.73
N GLY A 61 -2.27 -10.90 2.18
CA GLY A 61 -1.23 -11.68 2.86
C GLY A 61 0.06 -10.87 2.99
N GLY A 62 0.82 -11.06 4.07
CA GLY A 62 2.06 -10.33 4.27
C GLY A 62 3.14 -11.12 4.99
N ILE A 63 4.39 -10.76 4.69
CA ILE A 63 5.57 -11.21 5.42
C ILE A 63 6.47 -10.01 5.72
N TRP A 64 7.13 -10.03 6.87
CA TRP A 64 8.04 -8.96 7.25
C TRP A 64 9.18 -9.45 8.14
N TYR A 65 10.19 -8.60 8.23
CA TYR A 65 11.31 -8.74 9.12
C TYR A 65 11.39 -7.51 10.03
N LEU A 66 11.67 -7.74 11.31
CA LEU A 66 11.85 -6.70 12.32
C LEU A 66 13.10 -6.96 13.14
N ARG A 67 13.73 -5.89 13.61
CA ARG A 67 14.83 -5.92 14.57
C ARG A 67 14.63 -4.86 15.64
N HIS A 68 15.06 -5.15 16.87
CA HIS A 68 15.11 -4.12 17.89
C HIS A 68 16.14 -3.03 17.54
N ALA A 69 15.70 -1.78 17.59
CA ALA A 69 16.57 -0.62 17.72
C ALA A 69 16.79 -0.25 19.19
N SER A 70 15.79 -0.49 20.05
CA SER A 70 15.85 -0.34 21.50
C SER A 70 14.94 -1.37 22.17
N GLU A 71 14.84 -1.34 23.51
CA GLU A 71 13.94 -2.23 24.26
C GLU A 71 12.50 -2.18 23.75
N ASN A 72 12.02 -0.98 23.40
CA ASN A 72 10.63 -0.75 23.02
C ASN A 72 10.45 -0.39 21.54
N VAL A 73 11.53 -0.22 20.77
CA VAL A 73 11.42 0.19 19.36
C VAL A 73 11.95 -0.91 18.45
N ARG A 74 11.12 -1.29 17.48
CA ARG A 74 11.48 -2.21 16.40
C ARG A 74 11.39 -1.49 15.06
N TRP A 75 12.20 -1.92 14.10
CA TRP A 75 12.09 -1.47 12.72
C TRP A 75 12.50 -2.56 11.76
N GLY A 76 12.09 -2.43 10.51
CA GLY A 76 12.49 -3.34 9.45
C GLY A 76 11.68 -3.07 8.20
N GLY A 77 11.30 -4.13 7.50
CA GLY A 77 10.53 -4.01 6.27
C GLY A 77 9.88 -5.33 5.90
N GLY A 78 8.97 -5.25 4.94
CA GLY A 78 8.17 -6.38 4.52
C GLY A 78 7.52 -6.15 3.17
N LEU A 79 6.68 -7.09 2.81
CA LEU A 79 5.80 -7.00 1.65
C LEU A 79 4.38 -7.42 2.04
N ARG A 80 3.41 -6.88 1.32
CA ARG A 80 2.00 -7.21 1.45
C ARG A 80 1.41 -7.40 0.06
N TYR A 81 0.72 -8.49 -0.15
CA TYR A 81 0.15 -8.89 -1.43
C TYR A 81 -1.38 -8.95 -1.30
N TYR A 82 -2.06 -8.29 -2.23
CA TYR A 82 -3.51 -8.11 -2.22
C TYR A 82 -4.24 -9.03 -3.22
N GLY A 83 -3.50 -9.81 -4.02
CA GLY A 83 -4.08 -10.67 -5.05
C GLY A 83 -4.52 -9.88 -6.28
N SER A 84 -5.52 -10.43 -6.98
CA SER A 84 -6.25 -9.72 -8.05
C SER A 84 -6.99 -8.53 -7.45
N TYR A 85 -6.60 -7.35 -7.90
CA TYR A 85 -7.11 -6.07 -7.45
C TYR A 85 -8.16 -5.61 -8.44
N GLU A 86 -9.40 -5.63 -7.98
CA GLU A 86 -10.60 -5.30 -8.75
C GLU A 86 -11.26 -4.06 -8.15
N ILE A 87 -11.66 -3.14 -9.03
CA ILE A 87 -12.41 -1.92 -8.67
C ILE A 87 -13.82 -1.99 -9.23
N VAL A 88 -14.79 -1.48 -8.49
CA VAL A 88 -16.19 -1.39 -8.92
C VAL A 88 -16.60 0.08 -8.86
N GLU A 89 -16.99 0.64 -9.99
CA GLU A 89 -17.48 2.03 -10.07
C GLU A 89 -18.72 2.22 -9.19
N ILE A 90 -18.71 3.29 -8.39
CA ILE A 90 -19.87 3.69 -7.60
C ILE A 90 -20.77 4.55 -8.50
N PRO A 91 -21.99 4.11 -8.85
CA PRO A 91 -22.85 4.85 -9.77
C PRO A 91 -23.27 6.19 -9.15
N GLU A 92 -23.10 7.28 -9.89
CA GLU A 92 -23.64 8.59 -9.50
C GLU A 92 -25.18 8.54 -9.48
N GLU A 93 -25.80 9.11 -8.43
CA GLU A 93 -27.26 9.05 -8.16
C GLU A 93 -28.17 9.53 -9.33
N GLU A 94 -27.61 10.16 -10.38
CA GLU A 94 -28.34 10.66 -11.55
C GLU A 94 -28.42 9.66 -12.73
N ASN A 95 -27.66 8.56 -12.73
CA ASN A 95 -27.70 7.57 -13.80
C ASN A 95 -28.74 6.47 -13.54
N ASN A 96 -29.92 6.60 -14.16
CA ASN A 96 -30.98 5.58 -14.27
C ASN A 96 -30.58 4.41 -15.20
N ASN A 97 -29.33 3.94 -15.14
CA ASN A 97 -28.94 2.71 -15.84
C ASN A 97 -29.17 1.53 -14.89
N ASP A 98 -30.03 0.60 -15.30
CA ASP A 98 -30.30 -0.67 -14.61
C ASP A 98 -29.12 -1.68 -14.73
N ASP A 99 -28.00 -1.27 -15.35
CA ASP A 99 -26.83 -2.13 -15.51
C ASP A 99 -26.03 -2.17 -14.20
N GLU A 100 -25.90 -3.36 -13.61
CA GLU A 100 -25.09 -3.58 -12.42
C GLU A 100 -23.62 -3.22 -12.73
N PRO A 101 -22.97 -2.36 -11.92
CA PRO A 101 -21.58 -1.98 -12.15
C PRO A 101 -20.71 -3.23 -12.14
N GLN A 102 -19.97 -3.44 -13.24
CA GLN A 102 -19.11 -4.60 -13.40
C GLN A 102 -17.75 -4.33 -12.73
N PRO A 103 -17.15 -5.33 -12.05
CA PRO A 103 -15.78 -5.21 -11.57
C PRO A 103 -14.82 -5.06 -12.74
N PHE A 104 -13.83 -4.20 -12.58
CA PHE A 104 -12.71 -3.99 -13.50
C PHE A 104 -11.43 -4.46 -12.82
N GLU A 105 -10.80 -5.54 -13.31
CA GLU A 105 -9.55 -6.04 -12.78
C GLU A 105 -8.38 -5.16 -13.26
N LEU A 106 -7.70 -4.54 -12.30
CA LEU A 106 -6.48 -3.76 -12.52
C LEU A 106 -5.23 -4.64 -12.55
N GLY A 107 -5.29 -5.82 -11.92
CA GLY A 107 -4.24 -6.82 -11.91
C GLY A 107 -3.69 -7.11 -10.52
N GLN A 108 -2.39 -7.43 -10.42
CA GLN A 108 -1.79 -7.96 -9.20
C GLN A 108 -1.12 -6.87 -8.36
N LEU A 109 -1.68 -6.55 -7.19
CA LEU A 109 -1.18 -5.47 -6.32
C LEU A 109 -0.28 -5.99 -5.19
N THR A 110 0.91 -5.39 -5.07
CA THR A 110 1.90 -5.69 -4.02
C THR A 110 2.52 -4.41 -3.45
N ASP A 111 2.53 -4.30 -2.14
CA ASP A 111 3.24 -3.27 -1.41
C ASP A 111 4.57 -3.78 -0.89
N PHE A 112 5.61 -2.95 -1.03
CA PHE A 112 6.85 -3.11 -0.29
C PHE A 112 6.95 -1.95 0.70
N TYR A 113 7.41 -2.22 1.91
CA TYR A 113 7.44 -1.17 2.92
C TYR A 113 8.61 -1.32 3.88
N VAL A 114 9.03 -0.18 4.40
CA VAL A 114 9.74 -0.11 5.67
C VAL A 114 8.71 0.14 6.77
N GLN A 115 8.96 -0.39 7.96
CA GLN A 115 8.10 -0.18 9.11
C GLN A 115 8.90 0.11 10.37
N ALA A 116 8.29 0.90 11.24
CA ALA A 116 8.78 1.19 12.58
C ALA A 116 7.65 1.00 13.59
N GLU A 117 7.99 0.46 14.75
CA GLU A 117 7.03 0.08 15.78
C GLU A 117 7.54 0.46 17.16
N TRP A 118 6.63 0.96 17.98
CA TRP A 118 6.80 1.16 19.40
C TRP A 118 5.94 0.15 20.15
N LEU A 119 6.61 -0.73 20.91
CA LEU A 119 6.02 -1.66 21.86
C LEU A 119 5.80 -0.99 23.21
N ILE A 120 4.58 -1.07 23.71
CA ILE A 120 4.19 -0.63 25.05
C ILE A 120 3.77 -1.87 25.83
N PRO A 121 4.64 -2.43 26.69
CA PRO A 121 4.28 -3.57 27.54
C PRO A 121 3.13 -3.19 28.48
N PHE A 122 2.06 -3.99 28.54
CA PHE A 122 0.91 -3.70 29.42
C PHE A 122 0.47 -4.87 30.30
N GLY A 123 1.23 -5.96 30.34
CA GLY A 123 1.10 -7.00 31.35
C GLY A 123 1.77 -8.29 30.92
N GLY A 124 2.80 -8.74 31.65
CA GLY A 124 3.54 -9.97 31.38
C GLY A 124 3.87 -10.12 29.89
N ASP A 125 3.15 -11.04 29.25
CA ASP A 125 3.37 -11.50 27.89
C ASP A 125 2.64 -10.65 26.82
N TYR A 126 2.01 -9.54 27.21
CA TYR A 126 1.23 -8.67 26.32
C TYR A 126 1.90 -7.30 26.09
N ALA A 127 1.92 -6.87 24.83
CA ALA A 127 2.37 -5.54 24.42
C ALA A 127 1.40 -4.90 23.42
N LEU A 128 1.21 -3.60 23.54
CA LEU A 128 0.51 -2.79 22.54
C LEU A 128 1.54 -2.33 21.51
N ILE A 129 1.17 -2.35 20.25
CA ILE A 129 1.99 -1.91 19.12
C ILE A 129 1.40 -0.59 18.63
N LEU A 130 2.24 0.44 18.53
CA LEU A 130 1.97 1.62 17.72
C LEU A 130 2.99 1.64 16.60
N GLY A 131 2.55 1.58 15.35
CA GLY A 131 3.43 1.46 14.21
C GLY A 131 3.06 2.37 13.05
N ALA A 132 4.00 2.51 12.14
CA ALA A 132 3.76 3.11 10.84
C ALA A 132 4.59 2.39 9.79
N GLN A 133 4.02 2.28 8.59
CA GLN A 133 4.66 1.72 7.41
C GLN A 133 4.67 2.77 6.29
N ALA A 134 5.66 2.71 5.42
CA ALA A 134 5.67 3.47 4.18
C ALA A 134 6.54 2.78 3.15
N GLY A 135 6.20 2.91 1.87
CA GLY A 135 7.02 2.41 0.79
C GLY A 135 6.32 2.45 -0.56
N PRO A 136 6.92 1.82 -1.57
CA PRO A 136 6.33 1.77 -2.90
C PRO A 136 5.21 0.72 -2.98
N SER A 137 4.22 1.04 -3.80
CA SER A 137 3.20 0.11 -4.28
C SER A 137 3.52 -0.29 -5.72
N LEU A 138 3.23 -1.53 -6.07
CA LEU A 138 3.47 -2.11 -7.39
C LEU A 138 2.23 -2.86 -7.85
N LEU A 139 1.69 -2.47 -9.00
CA LEU A 139 0.58 -3.15 -9.65
C LEU A 139 1.10 -3.73 -10.98
N VAL A 140 1.03 -5.03 -11.13
CA VAL A 140 1.31 -5.69 -12.41
C VAL A 140 -0.01 -5.81 -13.17
N PRO A 141 -0.18 -5.15 -14.33
CA PRO A 141 -1.41 -5.23 -15.12
C PRO A 141 -1.79 -6.69 -15.43
N ASP A 142 -3.08 -6.98 -15.32
CA ASP A 142 -3.71 -8.26 -15.67
C ASP A 142 -5.19 -7.99 -16.02
N GLY A 143 -5.92 -9.01 -16.47
CA GLY A 143 -7.37 -8.91 -16.71
C GLY A 143 -7.77 -7.77 -17.66
N GLU A 144 -8.87 -7.08 -17.35
CA GLU A 144 -9.43 -6.02 -18.19
C GLU A 144 -8.48 -4.83 -18.39
N PHE A 145 -7.60 -4.56 -17.42
CA PHE A 145 -6.60 -3.50 -17.56
C PHE A 145 -5.51 -3.86 -18.57
N GLN A 146 -5.09 -5.13 -18.64
CA GLN A 146 -4.17 -5.58 -19.68
C GLN A 146 -4.82 -5.52 -21.06
N ASP A 147 -6.09 -5.91 -21.18
CA ASP A 147 -6.85 -5.82 -22.43
C ASP A 147 -6.93 -4.36 -22.93
N THR A 148 -7.14 -3.41 -22.02
CA THR A 148 -7.13 -1.97 -22.33
C THR A 148 -5.76 -1.50 -22.84
N ILE A 149 -4.65 -1.98 -22.25
CA ILE A 149 -3.29 -1.66 -22.71
C ILE A 149 -3.05 -2.23 -24.12
N ASP A 150 -3.47 -3.47 -24.37
CA ASP A 150 -3.29 -4.13 -25.65
C ASP A 150 -4.12 -3.45 -26.76
N GLU A 151 -5.35 -3.02 -26.46
CA GLU A 151 -6.17 -2.26 -27.39
C GLU A 151 -5.52 -0.92 -27.77
N LEU A 152 -4.98 -0.17 -26.79
CA LEU A 152 -4.29 1.10 -27.06
C LEU A 152 -3.07 0.90 -27.99
N LYS A 153 -2.35 -0.20 -27.81
CA LYS A 153 -1.22 -0.55 -28.68
C LYS A 153 -1.66 -0.96 -30.08
N GLU A 154 -2.76 -1.69 -30.21
CA GLU A 154 -3.34 -2.00 -31.52
C GLU A 154 -3.76 -0.74 -32.27
N GLN A 155 -4.16 0.31 -31.55
CA GLN A 155 -4.45 1.65 -32.10
C GLN A 155 -3.19 2.47 -32.41
N GLY A 156 -1.99 1.93 -32.12
CA GLY A 156 -0.71 2.58 -32.43
C GLY A 156 -0.23 3.58 -31.38
N VAL A 157 -0.84 3.61 -30.19
CA VAL A 157 -0.38 4.41 -29.05
C VAL A 157 0.80 3.70 -28.39
N ASP A 158 1.92 4.40 -28.16
CA ASP A 158 3.07 3.88 -27.44
C ASP A 158 2.77 3.80 -25.92
N VAL A 159 2.19 2.67 -25.52
CA VAL A 159 1.89 2.35 -24.11
C VAL A 159 2.81 1.25 -23.61
N TRP A 160 3.42 1.46 -22.45
CA TRP A 160 4.28 0.49 -21.80
C TRP A 160 3.53 -0.65 -21.07
N ASP A 161 4.07 -1.87 -21.12
CA ASP A 161 3.57 -3.02 -20.33
C ASP A 161 4.17 -3.09 -18.91
N SER A 162 4.90 -2.07 -18.49
CA SER A 162 5.62 -2.14 -17.22
C SER A 162 4.67 -2.14 -16.03
N PRO A 163 5.05 -2.75 -14.89
CA PRO A 163 4.31 -2.59 -13.66
C PRO A 163 4.06 -1.11 -13.35
N ARG A 164 2.85 -0.81 -12.89
CA ARG A 164 2.46 0.51 -12.40
C ARG A 164 2.99 0.68 -11.00
N VAL A 165 3.48 1.88 -10.71
CA VAL A 165 4.17 2.18 -9.46
C VAL A 165 3.43 3.26 -8.70
N GLY A 166 3.55 3.22 -7.40
CA GLY A 166 2.91 4.15 -6.51
C GLY A 166 3.65 4.27 -5.19
N PHE A 167 3.01 4.91 -4.23
CA PHE A 167 3.48 4.93 -2.85
C PHE A 167 2.31 4.69 -1.89
N ASN A 168 2.66 4.17 -0.71
CA ASN A 168 1.74 3.98 0.38
C ASN A 168 2.33 4.51 1.70
N ILE A 169 1.42 4.93 2.59
CA ILE A 169 1.70 5.19 4.01
C ILE A 169 0.61 4.54 4.85
N ALA A 170 1.00 3.88 5.94
CA ALA A 170 0.04 3.15 6.77
C ALA A 170 0.37 3.24 8.26
N PRO A 171 -0.28 4.13 9.03
CA PRO A 171 -0.32 4.01 10.49
C PRO A 171 -1.07 2.74 10.92
N GLN A 172 -0.59 2.10 11.98
CA GLN A 172 -1.20 0.90 12.56
C GLN A 172 -1.15 0.90 14.08
N ILE A 173 -2.15 0.29 14.70
CA ILE A 173 -2.21 -0.04 16.12
C ILE A 173 -2.51 -1.53 16.27
N GLY A 174 -1.85 -2.20 17.19
CA GLY A 174 -2.01 -3.64 17.34
C GLY A 174 -1.74 -4.14 18.75
N GLY A 175 -2.01 -5.42 18.97
CA GLY A 175 -1.65 -6.14 20.17
C GLY A 175 -0.74 -7.31 19.83
N ARG A 176 0.30 -7.50 20.63
CA ARG A 176 1.20 -8.66 20.59
C ARG A 176 1.01 -9.48 21.86
N TRP A 177 0.88 -10.79 21.70
CA TRP A 177 0.88 -11.77 22.77
C TRP A 177 2.02 -12.75 22.57
N GLU A 178 2.97 -12.75 23.50
CA GLU A 178 4.05 -13.71 23.57
C GLU A 178 3.53 -15.05 24.10
N ILE A 179 3.55 -16.08 23.26
CA ILE A 179 3.16 -17.44 23.67
C ILE A 179 4.33 -18.14 24.34
N ASP A 180 5.53 -17.94 23.79
CA ASP A 180 6.79 -18.53 24.21
C ASP A 180 7.94 -17.57 23.83
N GLU A 181 9.16 -17.84 24.32
CA GLU A 181 10.36 -17.01 24.09
C GLU A 181 10.66 -16.76 22.60
N ARG A 182 10.13 -17.63 21.72
CA ARG A 182 10.35 -17.57 20.26
C ARG A 182 9.11 -17.30 19.44
N LEU A 183 7.90 -17.39 20.00
CA LEU A 183 6.66 -17.32 19.23
C LEU A 183 5.72 -16.29 19.82
N SER A 184 5.15 -15.46 18.96
CA SER A 184 4.14 -14.49 19.38
C SER A 184 3.00 -14.44 18.38
N LEU A 185 1.79 -14.23 18.90
CA LEU A 185 0.64 -13.85 18.10
C LEU A 185 0.50 -12.35 18.08
N ARG A 186 -0.05 -11.86 16.97
CA ARG A 186 -0.26 -10.44 16.75
C ARG A 186 -1.58 -10.20 16.05
N GLY A 187 -2.27 -9.15 16.47
CA GLY A 187 -3.42 -8.61 15.77
C GLY A 187 -3.23 -7.12 15.53
N ASP A 188 -3.57 -6.64 14.35
CA ASP A 188 -3.38 -5.23 13.94
C ASP A 188 -4.66 -4.64 13.37
N LEU A 189 -4.81 -3.34 13.59
CA LEU A 189 -5.75 -2.46 12.92
C LEU A 189 -4.95 -1.33 12.27
N GLY A 190 -5.18 -1.10 10.97
CA GLY A 190 -4.44 -0.13 10.20
C GLY A 190 -5.32 0.69 9.28
N VAL A 191 -4.83 1.88 8.93
CA VAL A 191 -5.35 2.68 7.82
C VAL A 191 -4.19 2.89 6.87
N ARG A 192 -4.40 2.63 5.58
CA ARG A 192 -3.39 2.78 4.53
C ARG A 192 -3.91 3.75 3.48
N TYR A 193 -3.13 4.79 3.24
CA TYR A 193 -3.31 5.64 2.09
C TYR A 193 -2.34 5.18 1.00
N GLU A 194 -2.85 4.99 -0.21
CA GLU A 194 -2.07 4.58 -1.36
C GLU A 194 -2.41 5.47 -2.57
N ASN A 195 -1.39 5.74 -3.37
CA ASN A 195 -1.53 6.46 -4.63
C ASN A 195 -0.75 5.70 -5.71
N LEU A 196 -1.42 5.26 -6.77
CA LEU A 196 -0.86 4.48 -7.87
C LEU A 196 -0.98 5.24 -9.19
N TYR A 197 0.11 5.33 -9.93
CA TYR A 197 0.14 5.94 -11.25
C TYR A 197 -0.10 4.88 -12.33
N LEU A 198 -1.30 4.84 -12.90
CA LEU A 198 -1.72 3.82 -13.86
C LEU A 198 -1.35 4.16 -15.30
N PHE A 199 -1.52 5.42 -15.72
CA PHE A 199 -1.08 5.89 -17.03
C PHE A 199 -0.42 7.26 -16.93
N ALA A 200 0.58 7.46 -17.79
CA ALA A 200 1.21 8.74 -18.06
C ALA A 200 1.69 8.70 -19.53
N ILE A 201 0.73 8.77 -20.45
CA ILE A 201 0.94 8.66 -21.89
C ILE A 201 0.97 10.06 -22.50
N ASP A 202 1.99 10.35 -23.30
CA ASP A 202 2.13 11.53 -24.16
C ASP A 202 2.70 11.01 -25.48
N ASP A 203 1.86 10.92 -26.51
CA ASP A 203 2.25 10.37 -27.81
C ASP A 203 1.59 11.11 -28.99
N ASN A 204 2.12 10.90 -30.19
CA ASN A 204 1.56 11.41 -31.44
C ASN A 204 1.23 10.26 -32.39
N VAL A 205 -0.06 9.97 -32.53
CA VAL A 205 -0.56 8.90 -33.40
C VAL A 205 -1.18 9.52 -34.65
N GLU A 206 -0.63 9.20 -35.81
CA GLU A 206 -1.11 9.68 -37.12
C GLU A 206 -1.23 11.22 -37.26
N GLY A 207 -0.41 11.98 -36.52
CA GLY A 207 -0.43 13.45 -36.53
C GLY A 207 -1.35 14.08 -35.48
N VAL A 208 -2.01 13.28 -34.65
CA VAL A 208 -2.87 13.71 -33.54
C VAL A 208 -2.12 13.52 -32.23
N THR A 209 -2.05 14.56 -31.39
CA THR A 209 -1.52 14.44 -30.03
C THR A 209 -2.52 13.67 -29.16
N TYR A 210 -2.05 12.59 -28.53
CA TYR A 210 -2.78 11.76 -27.58
C TYR A 210 -2.10 11.86 -26.21
N GLU A 211 -2.80 12.41 -25.23
CA GLU A 211 -2.35 12.45 -23.84
C GLU A 211 -3.37 11.70 -22.98
N ARG A 212 -2.90 10.79 -22.12
CA ARG A 212 -3.77 10.11 -21.14
C ARG A 212 -3.06 9.94 -19.82
N SER A 213 -3.71 10.35 -18.74
CA SER A 213 -3.18 10.20 -17.38
C SER A 213 -4.23 9.61 -16.45
N TRP A 214 -3.91 8.49 -15.82
CA TRP A 214 -4.77 7.82 -14.84
C TRP A 214 -4.00 7.64 -13.54
N THR A 215 -4.58 8.08 -12.44
CA THR A 215 -4.03 7.91 -11.09
C THR A 215 -5.13 7.44 -10.16
N THR A 216 -4.87 6.42 -9.35
CA THR A 216 -5.78 6.04 -8.26
C THR A 216 -5.27 6.55 -6.94
N SER A 217 -6.19 6.97 -6.08
CA SER A 217 -5.94 7.29 -4.68
C SER A 217 -6.90 6.48 -3.82
N THR A 218 -6.36 5.71 -2.88
CA THR A 218 -7.16 4.78 -2.08
C THR A 218 -6.93 4.98 -0.60
N LEU A 219 -7.99 4.76 0.17
CA LEU A 219 -7.94 4.69 1.62
C LEU A 219 -8.46 3.31 2.06
N ARG A 220 -7.53 2.51 2.57
CA ARG A 220 -7.77 1.12 2.93
C ARG A 220 -7.75 0.93 4.44
N TYR A 221 -8.81 0.34 5.00
CA TYR A 221 -8.90 -0.01 6.42
C TYR A 221 -8.63 -1.50 6.57
N GLU A 222 -7.67 -1.87 7.41
CA GLU A 222 -7.19 -3.24 7.50
C GLU A 222 -7.31 -3.80 8.92
N PHE A 223 -7.75 -5.05 9.02
CA PHE A 223 -7.65 -5.88 10.22
C PHE A 223 -6.79 -7.10 9.93
N GLY A 224 -5.70 -7.29 10.68
CA GLY A 224 -4.74 -8.36 10.45
C GLY A 224 -4.59 -9.30 11.63
N LEU A 225 -4.30 -10.58 11.34
CA LEU A 225 -3.80 -11.55 12.30
C LEU A 225 -2.49 -12.15 11.80
N ALA A 226 -1.55 -12.34 12.71
CA ALA A 226 -0.20 -12.73 12.37
C ALA A 226 0.52 -13.52 13.45
N MET A 227 1.60 -14.17 13.03
CA MET A 227 2.58 -14.81 13.89
C MET A 227 3.94 -14.14 13.71
N GLU A 228 4.66 -13.95 14.81
CA GLU A 228 6.06 -13.50 14.81
C GLU A 228 6.95 -14.60 15.43
N ILE A 229 8.08 -14.89 14.78
CA ILE A 229 9.08 -15.85 15.24
C ILE A 229 10.38 -15.10 15.55
N ALA A 230 10.87 -15.23 16.78
CA ALA A 230 12.19 -14.73 17.16
C ALA A 230 13.31 -15.66 16.67
N LEU A 231 14.32 -15.07 16.04
CA LEU A 231 15.44 -15.80 15.43
C LEU A 231 16.57 -16.09 16.43
#